data_AF-A0A6G2Q2S0-F1
#
_entry.id   AF-A0A6G2Q2S0-F1
#
_cell.length_a   1.000
_cell.length_b   1.000
_cell.length_c   1.000
_cell.angle_alpha   90.00
_cell.angle_beta   90.00
_cell.angle_gamma   90.00
#
_symmetry.space_group_name_H-M   'P 1'
#
loop_
_entity.id
_entity.type
_entity.pdbx_description
1 polymer ?
#
loop_
_entity_poly.entity_id
_entity_poly.type
_entity_poly.pdbx_seq_one_letter_code
_entity_poly.pdbx_strand_id
1 'polypeptide(L)'
;LSGMAQGCLDEAVTVPVLRGDRPERQALVTALAQLHTYGTVVDWTVFFAGARRTELPTYAFQHERYWVDAPEAVADTVVDPVDAEFWDTVEREDLQALAETLDIGASDTFGDVLPRLSSWRRQRKERSTVDSWRYGITWKAIPDPAPQSPARGGVWLVPVSAAHLGDVWVTACLRGLAERGLTTLPVPVEPSTDRAELTAQLAGAVDGESVAGVLSLLALDGEAAPAAAALTVGVALSVLLVQALGDAGIGAPLWCVTRNAMGVSAAETMADPHQSQVWGLGRVAALEHARRWGGLVDLPGTVDDRIAGRLVAVLGQSAEDQVAIRDRGLFARRLSRLPAAGSDRTWSPRGTVLITGGTGALG
;
A
#
# COMPACT_ATOMS: atom_id res chain seq x y z
N LEU A 1 -21.47 -41.52 14.33
CA LEU A 1 -22.57 -42.17 13.57
C LEU A 1 -22.96 -41.36 12.34
N SER A 2 -23.21 -40.05 12.43
CA SER A 2 -23.53 -39.20 11.26
C SER A 2 -22.48 -39.24 10.15
N GLY A 3 -21.18 -39.20 10.48
CA GLY A 3 -20.11 -39.32 9.47
C GLY A 3 -20.05 -40.68 8.75
N MET A 4 -20.51 -41.77 9.37
CA MET A 4 -20.63 -43.07 8.69
C MET A 4 -21.89 -43.12 7.82
N ALA A 5 -22.99 -42.50 8.26
CA ALA A 5 -24.22 -42.41 7.48
C ALA A 5 -24.03 -41.58 6.18
N GLN A 6 -23.19 -40.54 6.23
CA GLN A 6 -22.85 -39.72 5.06
C GLN A 6 -22.09 -40.50 3.97
N GLY A 7 -21.32 -41.52 4.35
CA GLY A 7 -20.60 -42.37 3.40
C GLY A 7 -21.42 -43.52 2.83
N CYS A 8 -22.63 -43.76 3.36
CA CYS A 8 -23.49 -44.88 2.97
C CYS A 8 -24.79 -44.46 2.28
N LEU A 9 -25.11 -43.17 2.26
CA LEU A 9 -26.34 -42.62 1.70
C LEU A 9 -25.99 -41.56 0.65
N ASP A 10 -26.32 -41.82 -0.61
CA ASP A 10 -26.27 -40.79 -1.65
C ASP A 10 -27.42 -39.79 -1.42
N GLU A 11 -27.12 -38.49 -1.58
CA GLU A 11 -28.05 -37.36 -1.46
C GLU A 11 -28.64 -37.05 -0.07
N ALA A 12 -28.11 -37.63 1.01
CA ALA A 12 -28.55 -37.33 2.38
C ALA A 12 -27.62 -36.32 3.10
N VAL A 13 -28.19 -35.25 3.65
CA VAL A 13 -27.49 -34.33 4.56
C VAL A 13 -27.51 -34.89 5.98
N THR A 14 -26.36 -35.33 6.48
CA THR A 14 -26.23 -35.80 7.87
C THR A 14 -25.53 -34.75 8.72
N VAL A 15 -26.21 -34.23 9.75
CA VAL A 15 -25.65 -33.21 10.64
C VAL A 15 -25.42 -33.79 12.04
N PRO A 16 -24.20 -33.73 12.60
CA PRO A 16 -23.94 -34.19 13.96
C PRO A 16 -24.54 -33.23 14.98
N VAL A 17 -25.45 -33.73 15.83
CA VAL A 17 -26.08 -32.95 16.92
C VAL A 17 -25.25 -33.01 18.21
N LEU A 18 -24.34 -33.99 18.32
CA LEU A 18 -23.44 -34.16 19.47
C LEU A 18 -21.99 -34.31 18.99
N ARG A 19 -21.07 -33.58 19.63
CA ARG A 19 -19.62 -33.75 19.45
C ARG A 19 -18.90 -33.57 20.79
N GLY A 20 -17.95 -34.43 21.08
CA GLY A 20 -17.20 -34.42 22.36
C GLY A 20 -16.20 -33.26 22.49
N ASP A 21 -15.91 -32.54 21.42
CA ASP A 21 -14.93 -31.44 21.36
C ASP A 21 -15.54 -30.05 21.65
N ARG A 22 -16.85 -29.97 21.95
CA ARG A 22 -17.55 -28.69 22.13
C ARG A 22 -18.78 -28.80 23.06
N PRO A 23 -19.24 -27.68 23.67
CA PRO A 23 -20.43 -27.68 24.51
C PRO A 23 -21.70 -28.09 23.76
N GLU A 24 -22.57 -28.85 24.43
CA GLU A 24 -23.80 -29.43 23.84
C GLU A 24 -24.73 -28.38 23.21
N ARG A 25 -24.94 -27.26 23.90
CA ARG A 25 -25.77 -26.15 23.38
C ARG A 25 -25.24 -25.58 22.08
N GLN A 26 -23.92 -25.42 21.97
CA GLN A 26 -23.27 -24.91 20.76
C GLN A 26 -23.35 -25.94 19.62
N ALA A 27 -23.17 -27.23 19.92
CA ALA A 27 -23.33 -28.30 18.93
C ALA A 27 -24.74 -28.34 18.35
N LEU A 28 -25.77 -28.26 19.20
CA LEU A 28 -27.18 -28.28 18.79
C LEU A 28 -27.56 -27.08 17.92
N VAL A 29 -27.18 -25.85 18.34
CA VAL A 29 -27.50 -24.64 17.57
C VAL A 29 -26.78 -24.63 16.22
N THR A 30 -25.52 -25.08 16.19
CA THR A 30 -24.76 -25.22 14.94
C THR A 30 -25.42 -26.23 14.00
N ALA A 31 -25.93 -27.34 14.55
CA ALA A 31 -26.61 -28.37 13.76
C ALA A 31 -27.91 -27.83 13.12
N LEU A 32 -28.71 -27.09 13.90
CA LEU A 32 -29.93 -26.44 13.40
C LEU A 32 -29.62 -25.38 12.33
N ALA A 33 -28.56 -24.59 12.52
CA ALA A 33 -28.09 -23.62 11.53
C ALA A 33 -27.67 -24.30 10.22
N GLN A 34 -26.94 -25.41 10.32
CA GLN A 34 -26.53 -26.19 9.15
C GLN A 34 -27.75 -26.75 8.41
N LEU A 35 -28.70 -27.38 9.11
CA LEU A 35 -29.95 -27.85 8.48
C LEU A 35 -30.71 -26.72 7.77
N HIS A 36 -30.75 -25.53 8.37
CA HIS A 36 -31.37 -24.35 7.77
C HIS A 36 -30.69 -23.92 6.46
N THR A 37 -29.35 -23.94 6.40
CA THR A 37 -28.61 -23.64 5.15
C THR A 37 -28.84 -24.67 4.04
N TYR A 38 -29.18 -25.90 4.39
CA TYR A 38 -29.59 -26.95 3.44
C TYR A 38 -31.10 -26.91 3.10
N GLY A 39 -31.80 -25.83 3.46
CA GLY A 39 -33.20 -25.60 3.08
C GLY A 39 -34.23 -26.21 4.04
N THR A 40 -33.80 -26.75 5.19
CA THR A 40 -34.76 -27.20 6.21
C THR A 40 -35.37 -26.00 6.91
N VAL A 41 -36.70 -26.00 7.04
CA VAL A 41 -37.40 -24.96 7.80
C VAL A 41 -37.12 -25.16 9.28
N VAL A 42 -36.43 -24.21 9.89
CA VAL A 42 -36.18 -24.15 11.33
C VAL A 42 -36.94 -22.96 11.88
N ASP A 43 -37.77 -23.18 12.89
CA ASP A 43 -38.47 -22.10 13.56
C ASP A 43 -37.54 -21.36 14.54
N TRP A 44 -36.82 -20.38 14.00
CA TRP A 44 -35.95 -19.51 14.78
C TRP A 44 -36.72 -18.55 15.69
N THR A 45 -38.03 -18.39 15.52
CA THR A 45 -38.82 -17.46 16.35
C THR A 45 -38.90 -17.91 17.80
N VAL A 46 -38.93 -19.23 18.03
CA VAL A 46 -38.88 -19.83 19.38
C VAL A 46 -37.51 -19.64 20.01
N PHE A 47 -36.43 -19.84 19.25
CA PHE A 47 -35.07 -19.73 19.76
C PHE A 47 -34.68 -18.28 20.11
N PHE A 48 -35.15 -17.32 19.33
CA PHE A 48 -34.89 -15.89 19.52
C PHE A 48 -36.07 -15.14 20.14
N ALA A 49 -36.88 -15.81 20.97
CA ALA A 49 -37.99 -15.16 21.67
C ALA A 49 -37.50 -13.94 22.49
N GLY A 50 -38.03 -12.76 22.17
CA GLY A 50 -37.63 -11.49 22.79
C GLY A 50 -36.45 -10.77 22.14
N ALA A 51 -35.81 -11.34 21.12
CA ALA A 51 -34.78 -10.64 20.34
C ALA A 51 -35.41 -9.67 19.32
N ARG A 52 -34.73 -8.56 19.04
CA ARG A 52 -35.08 -7.67 17.93
C ARG A 52 -34.38 -8.14 16.66
N ARG A 53 -35.14 -8.35 15.58
CA ARG A 53 -34.57 -8.48 14.24
C ARG A 53 -34.01 -7.12 13.83
N THR A 54 -32.71 -7.06 13.63
CA THR A 54 -32.05 -5.90 13.04
C THR A 54 -31.83 -6.19 11.57
N GLU A 55 -32.24 -5.28 10.70
CA GLU A 55 -31.88 -5.35 9.28
C GLU A 55 -30.35 -5.37 9.20
N LEU A 56 -29.80 -6.47 8.67
CA LEU A 56 -28.41 -6.45 8.22
C LEU A 56 -28.36 -5.57 6.97
N PRO A 57 -27.30 -4.78 6.76
CA PRO A 57 -27.14 -4.03 5.52
C PRO A 57 -27.37 -4.99 4.34
N THR A 58 -28.32 -4.67 3.46
CA THR A 58 -28.67 -5.49 2.28
C THR A 58 -27.59 -5.41 1.20
N TYR A 59 -26.32 -5.32 1.58
CA TYR A 59 -25.22 -5.66 0.71
C TYR A 59 -25.33 -7.16 0.42
N ALA A 60 -26.23 -7.50 -0.51
CA ALA A 60 -25.96 -8.61 -1.38
C ALA A 60 -24.55 -8.37 -1.93
N PHE A 61 -23.70 -9.40 -1.85
CA PHE A 61 -22.52 -9.46 -2.69
C PHE A 61 -23.01 -9.41 -4.15
N GLN A 62 -23.29 -8.21 -4.64
CA GLN A 62 -23.42 -7.95 -6.05
C GLN A 62 -22.04 -8.32 -6.60
N HIS A 63 -21.99 -9.29 -7.51
CA HIS A 63 -20.78 -9.61 -8.27
C HIS A 63 -20.44 -8.46 -9.26
N GLU A 64 -20.61 -7.22 -8.82
CA GLU A 64 -20.18 -6.03 -9.53
C GLU A 64 -18.83 -5.63 -8.95
N ARG A 65 -17.85 -5.53 -9.84
CA ARG A 65 -16.52 -5.04 -9.50
C ARG A 65 -16.66 -3.58 -9.09
N TYR A 66 -16.57 -3.30 -7.79
CA TYR A 66 -16.44 -1.94 -7.25
C TYR A 66 -15.00 -1.39 -7.34
N TRP A 67 -14.15 -2.00 -8.17
CA TRP A 67 -12.95 -1.30 -8.64
C TRP A 67 -13.42 -0.12 -9.49
N VAL A 68 -12.68 0.99 -9.45
CA VAL A 68 -12.85 2.05 -10.44
C VAL A 68 -12.84 1.37 -11.80
N ASP A 69 -13.98 1.36 -12.49
CA ASP A 69 -14.01 1.00 -13.88
C ASP A 69 -13.12 2.04 -14.53
N ALA A 70 -11.90 1.62 -14.87
CA ALA A 70 -11.06 2.41 -15.74
C ALA A 70 -11.97 2.76 -16.90
N PRO A 71 -12.14 4.04 -17.27
CA PRO A 71 -12.82 4.36 -18.51
C PRO A 71 -12.23 3.41 -19.54
N GLU A 72 -13.08 2.74 -20.34
CA GLU A 72 -12.59 2.06 -21.53
C GLU A 72 -11.64 3.05 -22.14
N ALA A 73 -10.34 2.76 -22.03
CA ALA A 73 -9.37 3.55 -22.71
C ALA A 73 -9.90 3.46 -24.12
N VAL A 74 -10.34 4.58 -24.68
CA VAL A 74 -10.44 4.69 -26.12
C VAL A 74 -9.11 4.11 -26.52
N ALA A 75 -9.16 2.92 -27.12
CA ALA A 75 -8.01 2.41 -27.77
C ALA A 75 -7.85 3.43 -28.88
N ASP A 76 -7.15 4.53 -28.56
CA ASP A 76 -6.19 5.06 -29.47
C ASP A 76 -5.55 3.79 -29.99
N THR A 77 -5.87 3.48 -31.22
CA THR A 77 -5.08 2.62 -32.07
C THR A 77 -3.71 3.27 -32.09
N VAL A 78 -3.00 3.16 -30.96
CA VAL A 78 -1.56 3.18 -30.92
C VAL A 78 -1.27 1.96 -31.74
N VAL A 79 -1.18 2.17 -33.06
CA VAL A 79 -0.56 1.23 -33.96
C VAL A 79 0.74 0.91 -33.24
N ASP A 80 0.85 -0.33 -32.78
CA ASP A 80 2.04 -0.78 -32.08
C ASP A 80 3.21 -0.39 -33.00
N PRO A 81 4.16 0.44 -32.54
CA PRO A 81 5.20 0.98 -33.42
C PRO A 81 5.96 -0.12 -34.15
N VAL A 82 5.89 -1.37 -33.67
CA VAL A 82 6.48 -2.53 -34.32
C VAL A 82 5.52 -3.29 -35.28
N ASP A 83 4.21 -3.18 -35.10
CA ASP A 83 3.23 -3.59 -36.13
C ASP A 83 3.34 -2.61 -37.32
N ALA A 84 3.50 -1.31 -37.04
CA ALA A 84 3.86 -0.32 -38.05
C ALA A 84 5.19 -0.66 -38.73
N GLU A 85 6.25 -0.98 -37.99
CA GLU A 85 7.56 -1.36 -38.54
C GLU A 85 7.48 -2.63 -39.41
N PHE A 86 6.69 -3.64 -39.01
CA PHE A 86 6.46 -4.84 -39.81
C PHE A 86 5.73 -4.52 -41.12
N TRP A 87 4.63 -3.78 -41.05
CA TRP A 87 3.90 -3.39 -42.27
C TRP A 87 4.74 -2.49 -43.17
N ASP A 88 5.55 -1.61 -42.59
CA ASP A 88 6.51 -0.77 -43.30
C ASP A 88 7.62 -1.61 -43.96
N THR A 89 8.07 -2.69 -43.32
CA THR A 89 9.02 -3.66 -43.89
C THR A 89 8.38 -4.44 -45.06
N VAL A 90 7.13 -4.87 -44.90
CA VAL A 90 6.36 -5.57 -45.95
C VAL A 90 6.06 -4.64 -47.12
N GLU A 91 5.68 -3.38 -46.86
CA GLU A 91 5.42 -2.35 -47.88
C GLU A 91 6.68 -1.94 -48.64
N ARG A 92 7.85 -1.98 -47.98
CA ARG A 92 9.16 -1.73 -48.61
C ARG A 92 9.77 -2.95 -49.30
N GLU A 93 9.07 -4.09 -49.31
CA GLU A 93 9.53 -5.34 -49.89
C GLU A 93 10.89 -5.82 -49.35
N ASP A 94 11.23 -5.49 -48.10
CA ASP A 94 12.50 -5.86 -47.47
C ASP A 94 12.43 -7.30 -46.93
N LEU A 95 12.68 -8.25 -47.84
CA LEU A 95 12.68 -9.67 -47.55
C LEU A 95 13.75 -10.08 -46.54
N GLN A 96 14.85 -9.33 -46.42
CA GLN A 96 15.94 -9.67 -45.51
C GLN A 96 15.60 -9.31 -44.07
N ALA A 97 15.09 -8.08 -43.83
CA ALA A 97 14.64 -7.67 -42.51
C ALA A 97 13.43 -8.50 -42.01
N LEU A 98 12.53 -8.87 -42.92
CA LEU A 98 11.42 -9.77 -42.63
C LEU A 98 11.89 -11.18 -42.26
N ALA A 99 12.89 -11.72 -42.97
CA ALA A 99 13.48 -13.02 -42.69
C ALA A 99 14.20 -13.04 -41.34
N GLU A 100 14.95 -12.00 -40.99
CA GLU A 100 15.58 -11.86 -39.67
C GLU A 100 14.54 -11.75 -38.53
N THR A 101 13.45 -11.01 -38.76
CA THR A 101 12.39 -10.79 -37.75
C THR A 101 11.56 -12.05 -37.47
N LEU A 102 11.33 -12.87 -38.50
CA LEU A 102 10.53 -14.10 -38.42
C LEU A 102 11.38 -15.36 -38.31
N ASP A 103 12.71 -15.22 -38.22
CA ASP A 103 13.70 -16.29 -38.21
C ASP A 103 13.50 -17.27 -39.38
N ILE A 104 13.37 -16.75 -40.61
CA ILE A 104 13.13 -17.52 -41.85
C ILE A 104 14.46 -17.76 -42.57
N GLY A 105 14.76 -19.03 -42.86
CA GLY A 105 15.91 -19.43 -43.65
C GLY A 105 15.62 -19.42 -45.15
N ALA A 106 16.67 -19.30 -45.98
CA ALA A 106 16.57 -19.22 -47.44
C ALA A 106 15.92 -20.46 -48.12
N SER A 107 15.70 -21.56 -47.38
CA SER A 107 15.09 -22.80 -47.86
C SER A 107 13.65 -23.03 -47.36
N ASP A 108 13.09 -22.12 -46.57
CA ASP A 108 11.75 -22.28 -45.99
C ASP A 108 10.64 -22.02 -47.03
N THR A 109 9.57 -22.81 -47.00
CA THR A 109 8.42 -22.65 -47.91
C THR A 109 7.30 -21.83 -47.30
N PHE A 110 6.34 -21.35 -48.10
CA PHE A 110 5.20 -20.56 -47.61
C PHE A 110 4.38 -21.29 -46.51
N GLY A 111 4.34 -22.62 -46.54
CA GLY A 111 3.70 -23.45 -45.50
C GLY A 111 4.40 -23.37 -44.14
N ASP A 112 5.70 -23.08 -44.11
CA ASP A 112 6.51 -22.97 -42.90
C ASP A 112 6.47 -21.56 -42.30
N VAL A 113 6.15 -20.55 -43.11
CA VAL A 113 6.10 -19.12 -42.74
C VAL A 113 4.84 -18.77 -41.94
N LEU A 114 3.67 -19.32 -42.31
CA LEU A 114 2.39 -19.01 -41.65
C LEU A 114 2.38 -19.35 -40.13
N PRO A 115 2.85 -20.53 -39.68
CA PRO A 115 2.97 -20.83 -38.26
C PRO A 115 3.92 -19.88 -37.51
N ARG A 116 5.04 -19.48 -38.14
CA ARG A 116 6.01 -18.55 -37.54
C ARG A 116 5.43 -17.13 -37.42
N LEU A 117 4.74 -16.63 -38.45
CA LEU A 117 3.97 -15.38 -38.40
C LEU A 117 2.91 -15.39 -37.29
N SER A 118 2.16 -16.50 -37.18
CA SER A 118 1.14 -16.65 -36.13
C SER A 118 1.75 -16.66 -34.73
N SER A 119 2.86 -17.37 -34.54
CA SER A 119 3.61 -17.39 -33.27
C SER A 119 4.21 -16.03 -32.93
N TRP A 120 4.83 -15.35 -33.91
CA TRP A 120 5.37 -14.01 -33.78
C TRP A 120 4.29 -13.00 -33.39
N ARG A 121 3.15 -13.01 -34.07
CA ARG A 121 2.00 -12.13 -33.75
C ARG A 121 1.45 -12.40 -32.37
N ARG A 122 1.34 -13.68 -31.97
CA ARG A 122 0.89 -14.06 -30.61
C ARG A 122 1.87 -13.55 -29.55
N GLN A 123 3.17 -13.80 -29.72
CA GLN A 123 4.21 -13.35 -28.80
C GLN A 123 4.28 -11.82 -28.70
N ARG A 124 4.05 -11.11 -29.81
CA ARG A 124 3.94 -9.64 -29.85
C ARG A 124 2.73 -9.13 -29.09
N LYS A 125 1.55 -9.71 -29.31
CA LYS A 125 0.32 -9.34 -28.59
C LYS A 125 0.47 -9.58 -27.09
N GLU A 126 1.07 -10.71 -26.70
CA GLU A 126 1.41 -11.01 -25.31
C GLU A 126 2.37 -9.95 -24.74
N ARG A 127 3.46 -9.61 -25.45
CA ARG A 127 4.43 -8.61 -25.01
C ARG A 127 3.82 -7.21 -24.87
N SER A 128 3.04 -6.76 -25.85
CA SER A 128 2.33 -5.47 -25.82
C SER A 128 1.34 -5.41 -24.65
N THR A 129 0.62 -6.51 -24.39
CA THR A 129 -0.27 -6.63 -23.23
C THR A 129 0.53 -6.51 -21.92
N VAL A 130 1.64 -7.23 -21.79
CA VAL A 130 2.52 -7.17 -20.62
C VAL A 130 3.13 -5.77 -20.44
N ASP A 131 3.57 -5.13 -21.53
CA ASP A 131 4.13 -3.77 -21.47
C ASP A 131 3.08 -2.76 -20.99
N SER A 132 1.81 -2.95 -21.35
CA SER A 132 0.70 -2.14 -20.83
C SER A 132 0.45 -2.30 -19.32
N TRP A 133 0.99 -3.35 -18.69
CA TRP A 133 0.87 -3.60 -17.26
C TRP A 133 2.04 -3.03 -16.45
N ARG A 134 3.00 -2.37 -17.11
CA ARG A 134 4.20 -1.85 -16.45
C ARG A 134 3.95 -0.47 -15.87
N TYR A 135 4.07 -0.39 -14.56
CA TYR A 135 3.99 0.87 -13.82
C TYR A 135 5.20 1.03 -12.91
N GLY A 136 5.54 2.29 -12.64
CA GLY A 136 6.61 2.68 -11.75
C GLY A 136 6.18 3.85 -10.89
N ILE A 137 6.93 4.04 -9.80
CA ILE A 137 6.79 5.23 -8.97
C ILE A 137 7.66 6.32 -9.55
N THR A 138 7.05 7.48 -9.78
CA THR A 138 7.72 8.70 -10.20
C THR A 138 7.42 9.81 -9.21
N TRP A 139 8.35 10.75 -9.09
CA TRP A 139 8.26 11.89 -8.20
C TRP A 139 8.14 13.15 -9.05
N LYS A 140 6.93 13.70 -9.12
CA LYS A 140 6.63 14.87 -9.95
C LYS A 140 6.90 16.13 -9.14
N ALA A 141 7.72 17.03 -9.66
CA ALA A 141 7.90 18.34 -9.05
C ALA A 141 6.56 19.08 -8.99
N ILE A 142 6.24 19.62 -7.82
CA ILE A 142 5.05 20.45 -7.60
C ILE A 142 5.48 21.88 -7.22
N PRO A 143 4.68 22.90 -7.56
CA PRO A 143 4.96 24.26 -7.13
C PRO A 143 5.07 24.34 -5.60
N ASP A 144 5.98 25.19 -5.10
CA ASP A 144 6.00 25.51 -3.67
C ASP A 144 4.63 26.13 -3.30
N PRO A 145 3.88 25.55 -2.34
CA PRO A 145 2.60 26.11 -1.93
C PRO A 145 2.81 27.55 -1.49
N ALA A 146 1.86 28.42 -1.83
CA ALA A 146 1.80 29.73 -1.22
C ALA A 146 1.81 29.54 0.31
N PRO A 147 2.52 30.39 1.08
CA PRO A 147 2.60 30.26 2.53
C PRO A 147 1.20 30.39 3.14
N GLN A 148 0.52 29.26 3.30
CA GLN A 148 -0.66 29.13 4.12
C GLN A 148 -0.13 28.93 5.53
N SER A 149 -0.40 29.87 6.43
CA SER A 149 -0.18 29.58 7.85
C SER A 149 -1.06 28.37 8.18
N PRO A 150 -0.52 27.26 8.72
CA PRO A 150 -1.39 26.26 9.34
C PRO A 150 -2.30 26.99 10.32
N ALA A 151 -3.55 26.53 10.44
CA ALA A 151 -4.50 27.15 11.35
C ALA A 151 -3.81 27.38 12.70
N ARG A 152 -3.63 28.65 13.09
CA ARG A 152 -2.77 29.06 14.22
C ARG A 152 -3.39 28.74 15.60
N GLY A 153 -4.24 27.72 15.67
CA GLY A 153 -4.90 27.29 16.88
C GLY A 153 -4.49 25.85 17.20
N GLY A 154 -3.94 25.65 18.40
CA GLY A 154 -3.66 24.34 18.95
C GLY A 154 -2.20 23.88 18.85
N VAL A 155 -1.91 22.78 19.54
CA VAL A 155 -0.58 22.17 19.63
C VAL A 155 -0.37 21.11 18.55
N TRP A 156 0.88 21.00 18.13
CA TRP A 156 1.36 19.90 17.30
C TRP A 156 2.05 18.88 18.19
N LEU A 157 1.43 17.71 18.38
CA LEU A 157 2.09 16.61 19.08
C LEU A 157 3.19 16.04 18.18
N VAL A 158 4.38 15.82 18.74
CA VAL A 158 5.52 15.27 18.00
C VAL A 158 6.00 13.97 18.66
N PRO A 159 5.34 12.83 18.39
CA PRO A 159 5.85 11.53 18.81
C PRO A 159 7.22 11.27 18.22
N VAL A 160 8.19 10.97 19.08
CA VAL A 160 9.58 10.69 18.70
C VAL A 160 10.10 9.59 19.62
N SER A 161 10.96 8.70 19.09
CA SER A 161 11.62 7.71 19.94
C SER A 161 12.42 8.43 21.04
N ALA A 162 12.33 7.98 22.28
CA ALA A 162 13.03 8.59 23.41
C ALA A 162 14.55 8.67 23.15
N ALA A 163 15.11 7.67 22.46
CA ALA A 163 16.52 7.64 22.05
C ALA A 163 16.89 8.76 21.04
N HIS A 164 15.92 9.27 20.29
CA HIS A 164 16.12 10.26 19.22
C HIS A 164 15.72 11.69 19.63
N LEU A 165 15.24 11.92 20.84
CA LEU A 165 14.81 13.25 21.30
C LEU A 165 15.94 14.29 21.25
N GLY A 166 17.18 13.87 21.54
CA GLY A 166 18.38 14.73 21.51
C GLY A 166 19.09 14.77 20.16
N ASP A 167 18.57 14.11 19.13
CA ASP A 167 19.18 14.11 17.79
C ASP A 167 19.17 15.52 17.19
N VAL A 168 20.29 15.90 16.56
CA VAL A 168 20.49 17.25 15.99
C VAL A 168 19.49 17.54 14.88
N TRP A 169 19.14 16.53 14.09
CA TRP A 169 18.17 16.64 13.00
C TRP A 169 16.75 16.80 13.53
N VAL A 170 16.36 16.04 14.57
CA VAL A 170 15.07 16.20 15.26
C VAL A 170 14.96 17.62 15.86
N THR A 171 16.02 18.07 16.52
CA THR A 171 16.10 19.41 17.11
C THR A 171 15.96 20.50 16.04
N ALA A 172 16.59 20.33 14.88
CA ALA A 172 16.48 21.26 13.75
C ALA A 172 15.04 21.31 13.19
N CYS A 173 14.37 20.16 13.08
CA CYS A 173 12.96 20.10 12.67
C CYS A 173 12.07 20.89 13.65
N LEU A 174 12.16 20.58 14.95
CA LEU A 174 11.35 21.23 15.99
C LEU A 174 11.59 22.74 16.02
N ARG A 175 12.85 23.17 15.98
CA ARG A 175 13.22 24.60 15.93
C ARG A 175 12.61 25.28 14.71
N GLY A 176 12.76 24.69 13.53
CA GLY A 176 12.24 25.25 12.29
C GLY A 176 10.72 25.44 12.30
N LEU A 177 9.98 24.50 12.91
CA LEU A 177 8.53 24.62 13.11
C LEU A 177 8.17 25.74 14.11
N ALA A 178 8.89 25.80 15.24
CA ALA A 178 8.68 26.81 16.29
C ALA A 178 8.94 28.24 15.80
N GLU A 179 10.03 28.46 15.06
CA GLU A 179 10.36 29.76 14.45
C GLU A 179 9.30 30.25 13.45
N ARG A 180 8.47 29.33 12.94
CA ARG A 180 7.35 29.60 12.02
C ARG A 180 6.00 29.65 12.73
N GLY A 181 6.02 29.64 14.06
CA GLY A 181 4.84 29.87 14.91
C GLY A 181 4.00 28.63 15.20
N LEU A 182 4.52 27.41 14.98
CA LEU A 182 3.84 26.19 15.44
C LEU A 182 4.26 25.88 16.87
N THR A 183 3.29 25.71 17.76
CA THR A 183 3.54 25.19 19.11
C THR A 183 3.71 23.68 19.05
N THR A 184 4.94 23.20 19.04
CA THR A 184 5.24 21.76 19.02
C THR A 184 5.44 21.22 20.44
N LEU A 185 4.80 20.10 20.75
CA LEU A 185 4.97 19.37 22.00
C LEU A 185 5.58 17.99 21.71
N PRO A 186 6.89 17.80 21.94
CA PRO A 186 7.53 16.50 21.82
C PRO A 186 6.93 15.48 22.79
N VAL A 187 6.64 14.28 22.29
CA VAL A 187 6.16 13.14 23.08
C VAL A 187 7.20 12.02 22.94
N PRO A 188 8.16 11.89 23.88
CA PRO A 188 9.16 10.84 23.84
C PRO A 188 8.50 9.48 24.10
N VAL A 189 8.62 8.54 23.17
CA VAL A 189 8.02 7.20 23.26
C VAL A 189 9.13 6.17 23.44
N GLU A 190 9.01 5.33 24.46
CA GLU A 190 9.98 4.26 24.71
C GLU A 190 9.73 3.09 23.76
N PRO A 191 10.78 2.35 23.31
CA PRO A 191 10.61 1.21 22.42
C PRO A 191 9.70 0.09 22.95
N SER A 192 9.54 0.00 24.28
CA SER A 192 8.69 -0.99 24.95
C SER A 192 7.26 -0.51 25.19
N THR A 193 6.93 0.74 24.86
CA THR A 193 5.61 1.33 25.12
C THR A 193 4.52 0.55 24.40
N ASP A 194 3.46 0.20 25.14
CA ASP A 194 2.29 -0.45 24.57
C ASP A 194 1.20 0.55 24.12
N ARG A 195 0.11 0.02 23.53
CA ARG A 195 -1.00 0.82 23.04
C ARG A 195 -1.68 1.65 24.13
N ALA A 196 -1.90 1.06 25.32
CA ALA A 196 -2.63 1.71 26.41
C ALA A 196 -1.78 2.81 27.05
N GLU A 197 -0.49 2.54 27.25
CA GLU A 197 0.49 3.51 27.71
C GLU A 197 0.61 4.70 26.76
N LEU A 198 0.75 4.44 25.45
CA LEU A 198 0.83 5.51 24.46
C LEU A 198 -0.48 6.33 24.40
N THR A 199 -1.63 5.69 24.54
CA THR A 199 -2.94 6.38 24.61
C THR A 199 -3.00 7.33 25.80
N ALA A 200 -2.62 6.85 27.00
CA ALA A 200 -2.60 7.66 28.21
C ALA A 200 -1.59 8.82 28.10
N GLN A 201 -0.42 8.56 27.51
CA GLN A 201 0.60 9.59 27.28
C GLN A 201 0.12 10.68 26.32
N LEU A 202 -0.51 10.31 25.21
CA LEU A 202 -1.06 11.26 24.24
C LEU A 202 -2.20 12.08 24.87
N ALA A 203 -3.10 11.46 25.63
CA ALA A 203 -4.19 12.16 26.30
C ALA A 203 -3.67 13.13 27.38
N GLY A 204 -2.67 12.71 28.16
CA GLY A 204 -2.05 13.53 29.20
C GLY A 204 -1.21 14.69 28.66
N ALA A 205 -0.60 14.53 27.49
CA ALA A 205 0.19 15.59 26.86
C ALA A 205 -0.66 16.80 26.43
N VAL A 206 -1.94 16.60 26.17
CA VAL A 206 -2.81 17.63 25.59
C VAL A 206 -3.38 18.58 26.64
N ASP A 207 -3.49 18.17 27.91
CA ASP A 207 -3.96 18.98 29.08
C ASP A 207 -5.12 19.98 28.78
N GLY A 208 -6.08 19.58 27.96
CA GLY A 208 -7.24 20.41 27.57
C GLY A 208 -7.01 21.39 26.41
N GLU A 209 -5.81 21.45 25.83
CA GLU A 209 -5.53 22.18 24.60
C GLU A 209 -6.12 21.47 23.36
N SER A 210 -6.42 22.21 22.30
CA SER A 210 -6.81 21.60 21.03
C SER A 210 -5.58 21.08 20.29
N VAL A 211 -5.60 19.84 19.79
CA VAL A 211 -4.53 19.31 18.93
C VAL A 211 -4.76 19.75 17.48
N ALA A 212 -3.83 20.52 16.94
CA ALA A 212 -3.87 21.01 15.56
C ALA A 212 -3.40 19.97 14.54
N GLY A 213 -2.45 19.12 14.94
CA GLY A 213 -1.84 18.10 14.10
C GLY A 213 -0.92 17.18 14.89
N VAL A 214 -0.55 16.06 14.30
CA VAL A 214 0.43 15.12 14.86
C VAL A 214 1.55 14.94 13.83
N LEU A 215 2.79 15.24 14.21
CA LEU A 215 3.97 15.04 13.37
C LEU A 215 4.83 13.91 13.95
N SER A 216 4.65 12.70 13.44
CA SER A 216 5.41 11.54 13.90
C SER A 216 6.81 11.53 13.30
N LEU A 217 7.82 11.51 14.18
CA LEU A 217 9.24 11.29 13.87
C LEU A 217 9.70 9.87 14.27
N LEU A 218 8.76 8.99 14.63
CA LEU A 218 9.05 7.62 15.09
C LEU A 218 9.78 6.79 14.04
N ALA A 219 9.54 7.04 12.75
CA ALA A 219 10.15 6.30 11.66
C ALA A 219 11.68 6.39 11.62
N LEU A 220 12.29 7.35 12.33
CA LEU A 220 13.75 7.49 12.43
C LEU A 220 14.41 6.36 13.21
N ASP A 221 13.66 5.67 14.06
CA ASP A 221 14.18 4.57 14.86
C ASP A 221 14.19 3.26 14.06
N GLY A 222 15.35 3.01 13.41
CA GLY A 222 15.61 1.84 12.59
C GLY A 222 16.03 0.58 13.35
N GLU A 223 16.17 0.66 14.69
CA GLU A 223 16.55 -0.50 15.51
C GLU A 223 15.48 -1.58 15.50
N ALA A 224 15.87 -2.84 15.73
CA ALA A 224 14.92 -3.95 15.78
C ALA A 224 13.96 -3.79 16.97
N ALA A 225 12.65 -3.92 16.73
CA ALA A 225 11.65 -3.79 17.78
C ALA A 225 11.76 -4.95 18.79
N PRO A 226 11.83 -4.67 20.11
CA PRO A 226 11.95 -5.71 21.13
C PRO A 226 10.81 -6.74 21.10
N ALA A 227 9.58 -6.29 20.81
CA ALA A 227 8.39 -7.14 20.76
C ALA A 227 8.29 -7.97 19.47
N ALA A 228 9.00 -7.60 18.39
CA ALA A 228 8.93 -8.24 17.09
C ALA A 228 10.18 -7.96 16.26
N ALA A 229 11.16 -8.88 16.28
CA ALA A 229 12.44 -8.72 15.60
C ALA A 229 12.36 -8.52 14.06
N ALA A 230 11.22 -8.82 13.44
CA ALA A 230 10.97 -8.57 12.03
C ALA A 230 10.60 -7.10 11.70
N LEU A 231 10.28 -6.30 12.72
CA LEU A 231 9.90 -4.90 12.61
C LEU A 231 11.01 -4.02 13.17
N THR A 232 11.10 -2.77 12.70
CA THR A 232 11.84 -1.74 13.42
C THR A 232 10.98 -1.13 14.52
N VAL A 233 11.62 -0.55 15.54
CA VAL A 233 10.96 0.22 16.60
C VAL A 233 10.05 1.29 15.98
N GLY A 234 10.54 2.03 14.99
CA GLY A 234 9.77 3.07 14.32
C GLY A 234 8.49 2.57 13.65
N VAL A 235 8.51 1.38 13.03
CA VAL A 235 7.33 0.77 12.41
C VAL A 235 6.36 0.28 13.47
N ALA A 236 6.84 -0.44 14.49
CA ALA A 236 6.02 -0.96 15.58
C ALA A 236 5.29 0.19 16.31
N LEU A 237 6.02 1.23 16.70
CA LEU A 237 5.44 2.40 17.35
C LEU A 237 4.52 3.20 16.41
N SER A 238 4.76 3.22 15.10
CA SER A 238 3.84 3.86 14.14
C SER A 238 2.48 3.17 14.07
N VAL A 239 2.45 1.82 14.14
CA VAL A 239 1.19 1.06 14.24
C VAL A 239 0.45 1.41 15.53
N LEU A 240 1.17 1.41 16.66
CA LEU A 240 0.60 1.75 17.96
C LEU A 240 0.09 3.20 18.00
N LEU A 241 0.82 4.14 17.39
CA LEU A 241 0.42 5.55 17.31
C LEU A 241 -0.90 5.70 16.55
N VAL A 242 -1.05 5.04 15.40
CA VAL A 242 -2.31 5.07 14.64
C VAL A 242 -3.47 4.57 15.51
N GLN A 243 -3.28 3.51 16.29
CA GLN A 243 -4.29 2.95 17.17
C GLN A 243 -4.59 3.87 18.37
N ALA A 244 -3.55 4.33 19.07
CA ALA A 244 -3.63 5.14 20.28
C ALA A 244 -4.28 6.51 20.03
N LEU A 245 -4.04 7.13 18.87
CA LEU A 245 -4.75 8.35 18.46
C LEU A 245 -6.26 8.14 18.36
N GLY A 246 -6.69 6.97 17.89
CA GLY A 246 -8.10 6.60 17.84
C GLY A 246 -8.71 6.41 19.23
N ASP A 247 -7.99 5.71 20.11
CA ASP A 247 -8.44 5.45 21.48
C ASP A 247 -8.48 6.72 22.34
N ALA A 248 -7.53 7.64 22.13
CA ALA A 248 -7.48 8.94 22.79
C ALA A 248 -8.51 9.95 22.24
N GLY A 249 -9.22 9.60 21.15
CA GLY A 249 -10.17 10.51 20.51
C GLY A 249 -9.52 11.71 19.79
N ILE A 250 -8.23 11.62 19.45
CA ILE A 250 -7.50 12.68 18.77
C ILE A 250 -7.79 12.61 17.27
N GLY A 251 -8.63 13.52 16.80
CA GLY A 251 -9.05 13.63 15.39
C GLY A 251 -8.12 14.45 14.49
N ALA A 252 -7.01 14.96 15.01
CA ALA A 252 -6.07 15.79 14.28
C ALA A 252 -5.32 15.00 13.19
N PRO A 253 -4.92 15.64 12.07
CA PRO A 253 -4.22 14.95 10.98
C PRO A 253 -2.83 14.45 11.40
N LEU A 254 -2.59 13.15 11.19
CA LEU A 254 -1.29 12.51 11.38
C LEU A 254 -0.41 12.63 10.13
N TRP A 255 0.78 13.21 10.30
CA TRP A 255 1.86 13.25 9.34
C TRP A 255 3.03 12.39 9.81
N CYS A 256 3.46 11.41 9.02
CA CYS A 256 4.65 10.61 9.31
C CYS A 256 5.85 11.12 8.51
N VAL A 257 6.95 11.40 9.20
CA VAL A 257 8.17 11.93 8.61
C VAL A 257 9.23 10.84 8.49
N THR A 258 9.89 10.77 7.33
CA THR A 258 11.11 9.98 7.11
C THR A 258 12.28 10.86 6.67
N ARG A 259 13.50 10.34 6.75
CA ARG A 259 14.74 11.06 6.40
C ARG A 259 15.52 10.34 5.31
N ASN A 260 15.58 10.91 4.10
CA ASN A 260 16.23 10.31 2.93
C ASN A 260 15.82 8.84 2.69
N ALA A 261 14.56 8.50 2.97
CA ALA A 261 14.03 7.15 2.83
C ALA A 261 13.48 6.88 1.43
N MET A 262 13.23 7.94 0.65
CA MET A 262 12.66 7.83 -0.69
C MET A 262 13.61 8.40 -1.75
N GLY A 263 13.94 7.63 -2.79
CA GLY A 263 14.68 8.17 -3.93
C GLY A 263 13.77 8.97 -4.85
N VAL A 264 13.88 10.30 -4.89
CA VAL A 264 13.09 11.12 -5.84
C VAL A 264 13.70 11.17 -7.24
N SER A 265 14.96 10.76 -7.38
CA SER A 265 15.63 10.62 -8.67
C SER A 265 16.65 9.47 -8.63
N ALA A 266 17.07 8.99 -9.80
CA ALA A 266 18.06 7.92 -9.92
C ALA A 266 19.44 8.28 -9.35
N ALA A 267 19.71 9.57 -9.11
CA ALA A 267 20.97 10.06 -8.56
C ALA A 267 20.99 10.09 -7.01
N GLU A 268 19.88 9.80 -6.35
CA GLU A 268 19.80 9.84 -4.88
C GLU A 268 20.11 8.47 -4.27
N THR A 269 20.93 8.50 -3.21
CA THR A 269 21.17 7.33 -2.36
C THR A 269 20.19 7.34 -1.21
N MET A 270 19.39 6.27 -1.10
CA MET A 270 18.53 6.04 0.07
C MET A 270 19.39 5.69 1.27
N ALA A 271 19.18 6.39 2.39
CA ALA A 271 20.00 6.23 3.58
C ALA A 271 19.60 4.99 4.40
N ASP A 272 18.30 4.79 4.57
CA ASP A 272 17.74 3.70 5.37
C ASP A 272 16.46 3.15 4.71
N PRO A 273 16.51 1.94 4.11
CA PRO A 273 15.34 1.33 3.48
C PRO A 273 14.27 0.92 4.51
N HIS A 274 14.59 0.77 5.79
CA HIS A 274 13.61 0.35 6.80
C HIS A 274 12.55 1.41 7.05
N GLN A 275 12.88 2.70 6.94
CA GLN A 275 11.90 3.78 7.06
C GLN A 275 10.81 3.73 5.96
N SER A 276 11.10 3.10 4.82
CA SER A 276 10.11 2.90 3.75
C SER A 276 8.95 1.98 4.16
N GLN A 277 9.12 1.18 5.21
CA GLN A 277 8.03 0.37 5.77
C GLN A 277 6.90 1.26 6.30
N VAL A 278 7.22 2.41 6.90
CA VAL A 278 6.22 3.40 7.36
C VAL A 278 5.45 3.98 6.17
N TRP A 279 6.07 4.10 4.99
CA TRP A 279 5.35 4.50 3.78
C TRP A 279 4.36 3.43 3.31
N GLY A 280 4.70 2.14 3.47
CA GLY A 280 3.77 1.03 3.23
C GLY A 280 2.57 1.08 4.17
N LEU A 281 2.84 1.18 5.48
CA LEU A 281 1.82 1.30 6.53
C LEU A 281 0.93 2.53 6.33
N GLY A 282 1.52 3.70 6.10
CA GLY A 282 0.80 4.96 5.99
C GLY A 282 -0.17 5.01 4.82
N ARG A 283 0.16 4.37 3.68
CA ARG A 283 -0.79 4.25 2.55
C ARG A 283 -2.03 3.42 2.91
N VAL A 284 -1.90 2.45 3.80
CA VAL A 284 -3.05 1.69 4.31
C VAL A 284 -3.82 2.52 5.34
N ALA A 285 -3.11 3.16 6.28
CA ALA A 285 -3.73 4.04 7.27
C ALA A 285 -4.51 5.20 6.63
N ALA A 286 -4.04 5.74 5.50
CA ALA A 286 -4.75 6.75 4.71
C ALA A 286 -6.15 6.28 4.27
N LEU A 287 -6.30 4.99 3.94
CA LEU A 287 -7.56 4.40 3.50
C LEU A 287 -8.46 4.04 4.68
N GLU A 288 -7.88 3.48 5.75
CA GLU A 288 -8.64 3.05 6.94
C GLU A 288 -9.05 4.21 7.85
N HIS A 289 -8.29 5.29 7.85
CA HIS A 289 -8.40 6.40 8.79
C HIS A 289 -8.36 7.78 8.10
N ALA A 290 -8.96 7.89 6.92
CA ALA A 290 -8.90 9.08 6.05
C ALA A 290 -9.23 10.41 6.76
N ARG A 291 -10.12 10.43 7.75
CA ARG A 291 -10.52 11.66 8.46
C ARG A 291 -9.43 12.27 9.34
N ARG A 292 -8.45 11.47 9.75
CA ARG A 292 -7.37 11.84 10.68
C ARG A 292 -5.99 11.59 10.09
N TRP A 293 -5.92 11.38 8.78
CA TRP A 293 -4.69 11.18 8.05
C TRP A 293 -4.28 12.48 7.37
N GLY A 294 -3.06 12.93 7.63
CA GLY A 294 -2.44 14.06 6.94
C GLY A 294 -1.62 13.59 5.75
N GLY A 295 -0.59 12.76 6.01
CA GLY A 295 0.25 12.24 4.94
C GLY A 295 1.59 11.66 5.37
N LEU A 296 2.41 11.37 4.37
CA LEU A 296 3.79 10.92 4.44
C LEU A 296 4.68 12.02 3.87
N VAL A 297 5.73 12.40 4.61
CA VAL A 297 6.71 13.37 4.14
C VAL A 297 8.13 12.84 4.29
N ASP A 298 8.92 12.85 3.21
CA ASP A 298 10.34 12.49 3.27
C ASP A 298 11.19 13.76 3.20
N LEU A 299 12.01 13.97 4.22
CA LEU A 299 12.87 15.14 4.38
C LEU A 299 14.33 14.82 4.02
N PRO A 300 15.13 15.82 3.63
CA PRO A 300 16.55 15.60 3.36
C PRO A 300 17.34 15.41 4.66
N GLY A 301 18.60 14.97 4.52
CA GLY A 301 19.51 14.73 5.65
C GLY A 301 19.86 15.99 6.47
N THR A 302 19.53 17.18 5.97
CA THR A 302 19.72 18.47 6.65
C THR A 302 18.44 19.28 6.58
N VAL A 303 18.05 19.90 7.70
CA VAL A 303 16.87 20.76 7.77
C VAL A 303 17.32 22.19 8.02
N ASP A 304 17.28 22.99 6.95
CA ASP A 304 17.51 24.43 6.99
C ASP A 304 16.17 25.20 7.02
N ASP A 305 16.26 26.52 7.02
CA ASP A 305 15.08 27.40 7.02
C ASP A 305 14.15 27.19 5.83
N ARG A 306 14.69 26.85 4.67
CA ARG A 306 13.88 26.64 3.47
C ARG A 306 13.13 25.32 3.56
N ILE A 307 13.79 24.25 4.01
CA ILE A 307 13.15 22.95 4.25
C ILE A 307 12.08 23.05 5.33
N ALA A 308 12.36 23.75 6.44
CA ALA A 308 11.36 23.98 7.49
C ALA A 308 10.15 24.78 6.97
N GLY A 309 10.36 25.80 6.14
CA GLY A 309 9.29 26.56 5.51
C GLY A 309 8.40 25.70 4.61
N ARG A 310 9.02 24.85 3.79
CA ARG A 310 8.31 23.88 2.94
C ARG A 310 7.54 22.85 3.75
N LEU A 311 8.12 22.36 4.85
CA LEU A 311 7.43 21.42 5.74
C LEU A 311 6.15 22.05 6.31
N VAL A 312 6.23 23.27 6.86
CA VAL A 312 5.04 23.98 7.36
C VAL A 312 3.96 24.14 6.28
N ALA A 313 4.36 24.47 5.04
CA ALA A 313 3.43 24.59 3.92
C ALA A 313 2.77 23.24 3.55
N VAL A 314 3.52 22.13 3.60
CA VAL A 314 3.00 20.77 3.38
C VAL A 314 2.03 20.34 4.48
N LEU A 315 2.32 20.68 5.74
CA LEU A 315 1.46 20.37 6.87
C LEU A 315 0.14 21.14 6.86
N GLY A 316 0.09 22.30 6.20
CA GLY A 316 -1.09 23.16 6.09
C GLY A 316 -2.00 22.88 4.89
N GLN A 317 -1.59 22.04 3.95
CA GLN A 317 -2.37 21.71 2.74
C GLN A 317 -3.04 20.33 2.83
N SER A 318 -3.96 20.05 1.92
CA SER A 318 -4.75 18.80 1.88
C SER A 318 -4.79 18.14 0.49
N ALA A 319 -4.01 18.64 -0.47
CA ALA A 319 -4.01 18.16 -1.86
C ALA A 319 -3.06 16.97 -2.09
N GLU A 320 -1.96 16.90 -1.35
CA GLU A 320 -0.92 15.88 -1.50
C GLU A 320 -0.65 15.21 -0.15
N ASP A 321 -0.71 13.88 -0.10
CA ASP A 321 -0.50 13.08 1.11
C ASP A 321 0.80 12.26 1.08
N GLN A 322 1.57 12.36 0.00
CA GLN A 322 2.81 11.63 -0.25
C GLN A 322 3.85 12.55 -0.90
N VAL A 323 4.61 13.23 -0.07
CA VAL A 323 5.48 14.33 -0.48
C VAL A 323 6.93 14.06 -0.09
N ALA A 324 7.87 14.48 -0.93
CA ALA A 324 9.29 14.52 -0.60
C ALA A 324 9.78 15.96 -0.74
N ILE A 325 10.47 16.44 0.29
CA ILE A 325 11.07 17.76 0.32
C ILE A 325 12.56 17.60 0.05
N ARG A 326 13.08 18.37 -0.90
CA ARG A 326 14.51 18.46 -1.20
C ARG A 326 14.90 19.92 -1.33
N ASP A 327 16.20 20.16 -1.44
CA ASP A 327 16.73 21.49 -1.74
C ASP A 327 16.13 22.08 -3.01
N ARG A 328 15.97 21.23 -4.03
CA ARG A 328 15.45 21.61 -5.34
C ARG A 328 13.96 21.94 -5.36
N GLY A 329 13.19 21.52 -4.36
CA GLY A 329 11.74 21.74 -4.36
C GLY A 329 10.96 20.64 -3.64
N LEU A 330 9.65 20.68 -3.84
CA LEU A 330 8.71 19.67 -3.41
C LEU A 330 8.40 18.70 -4.55
N PHE A 331 8.26 17.43 -4.20
CA PHE A 331 7.95 16.37 -5.13
C PHE A 331 6.79 15.56 -4.60
N ALA A 332 5.79 15.30 -5.43
CA ALA A 332 4.67 14.44 -5.08
C ALA A 332 4.79 13.08 -5.75
N ARG A 333 4.46 12.01 -5.02
CA ARG A 333 4.52 10.64 -5.50
C ARG A 333 3.42 10.36 -6.52
N ARG A 334 3.75 9.70 -7.63
CA ARG A 334 2.82 9.32 -8.70
C ARG A 334 3.11 7.90 -9.18
N LEU A 335 2.05 7.14 -9.42
CA LEU A 335 2.12 5.90 -10.20
C LEU A 335 1.99 6.27 -11.67
N SER A 336 2.98 5.95 -12.48
CA SER A 336 3.00 6.26 -13.92
C SER A 336 3.31 5.01 -14.74
N ARG A 337 2.82 4.98 -15.98
CA ARG A 337 3.17 3.92 -16.92
C ARG A 337 4.66 4.02 -17.25
N LEU A 338 5.34 2.88 -17.24
CA LEU A 338 6.72 2.81 -17.71
C LEU A 338 6.71 2.47 -19.20
N PRO A 339 7.64 3.06 -19.99
CA PRO A 339 7.79 2.68 -21.39
C PRO A 339 8.15 1.19 -21.49
N ALA A 340 7.80 0.59 -22.63
CA ALA A 340 8.25 -0.75 -22.99
C ALA A 340 9.78 -0.82 -22.90
N ALA A 341 10.31 -1.94 -22.40
CA ALA A 341 11.76 -2.11 -22.30
C ALA A 341 12.36 -2.31 -23.68
N GLY A 342 12.99 -1.26 -24.22
CA GLY A 342 14.03 -1.41 -25.24
C GLY A 342 15.33 -1.79 -24.55
N SER A 343 15.63 -3.08 -24.45
CA SER A 343 16.89 -3.57 -23.90
C SER A 343 17.60 -4.42 -24.95
N ASP A 344 18.70 -3.89 -25.50
CA ASP A 344 19.58 -4.63 -26.42
C ASP A 344 20.29 -5.81 -25.75
N ARG A 345 20.19 -5.89 -24.42
CA ARG A 345 20.77 -6.97 -23.62
C ARG A 345 19.73 -8.02 -23.30
N THR A 346 19.85 -9.17 -23.95
CA THR A 346 19.12 -10.37 -23.54
C THR A 346 19.67 -10.89 -22.22
N TRP A 347 18.83 -10.94 -21.19
CA TRP A 347 19.20 -11.57 -19.92
C TRP A 347 19.14 -13.10 -20.07
N SER A 348 20.25 -13.77 -19.79
CA SER A 348 20.35 -15.23 -19.73
C SER A 348 21.06 -15.63 -18.45
N PRO A 349 20.48 -16.50 -17.61
CA PRO A 349 21.14 -16.97 -16.40
C PRO A 349 22.40 -17.77 -16.76
N ARG A 350 23.44 -17.68 -15.91
CA ARG A 350 24.66 -18.47 -16.02
C ARG A 350 24.97 -19.09 -14.65
N GLY A 351 25.44 -20.34 -14.64
CA GLY A 351 25.74 -21.05 -13.41
C GLY A 351 24.49 -21.39 -12.60
N THR A 352 24.53 -21.16 -11.29
CA THR A 352 23.46 -21.52 -10.35
C THR A 352 22.56 -20.31 -10.06
N VAL A 353 21.24 -20.49 -10.21
CA VAL A 353 20.23 -19.50 -9.81
C VAL A 353 19.57 -19.98 -8.51
N LEU A 354 19.58 -19.12 -7.48
CA LEU A 354 18.89 -19.37 -6.21
C LEU A 354 17.50 -18.73 -6.26
N ILE A 355 16.46 -19.53 -5.99
CA ILE A 355 15.08 -19.06 -5.86
C ILE A 355 14.60 -19.29 -4.43
N THR A 356 14.42 -18.22 -3.67
CA THR A 356 13.84 -18.29 -2.33
C THR A 356 12.33 -18.47 -2.41
N GLY A 357 11.77 -19.39 -1.64
CA GLY A 357 10.34 -19.75 -1.76
C GLY A 357 10.00 -20.56 -3.03
N GLY A 358 10.99 -21.19 -3.67
CA GLY A 358 10.86 -21.94 -4.94
C GLY A 358 9.86 -23.12 -4.93
N THR A 359 9.39 -23.55 -3.76
CA THR A 359 8.35 -24.59 -3.65
C THR A 359 6.93 -24.01 -3.61
N GLY A 360 6.78 -22.69 -3.67
CA GLY A 360 5.51 -21.99 -3.75
C GLY A 360 4.99 -21.86 -5.19
N ALA A 361 3.75 -21.37 -5.34
CA ALA A 361 3.08 -21.30 -6.64
C ALA A 361 3.74 -20.37 -7.69
N LEU A 362 4.56 -19.41 -7.25
CA LEU A 362 5.27 -18.47 -8.12
C LEU A 362 6.76 -18.81 -8.34
N GLY A 363 7.29 -19.73 -7.52
CA GLY A 363 8.72 -19.99 -7.37
C GLY A 363 9.27 -21.03 -8.33
#